data_AF-A0A946IRB7-F1
#
_entry.id   AF-A0A946IRB7-F1
#
_cell.length_a   1.000
_cell.length_b   1.000
_cell.length_c   1.000
_cell.angle_alpha   90.00
_cell.angle_beta   90.00
_cell.angle_gamma   90.00
#
_symmetry.space_group_name_H-M   'P 1'
#
loop_
_entity.id
_entity.type
_entity.pdbx_description
1 polymer ?
#
loop_
_entity_poly.entity_id
_entity_poly.type
_entity_poly.pdbx_seq_one_letter_code
_entity_poly.pdbx_strand_id
1 'polypeptide(L)'
;MNFEVLIPIFSVLMPVLLIWVIFYYNTKSEKNKYETIIEVSKNIKDSEEIKEILESLAERKKSSTDLRKTGLVTIFVGIGLVALDYFGLGTNVVFGVGLLVMFIGIGQMFAGYVYPNQPDEINKAVEGFEKE
;
A
#
# COMPACT_ATOMS: atom_id res chain seq x y z
N MET A 1 11.12 -39.67 -0.83
CA MET A 1 11.16 -38.49 -1.71
C MET A 1 12.56 -37.92 -1.64
N ASN A 2 13.25 -37.80 -2.78
CA ASN A 2 14.63 -37.32 -2.83
C ASN A 2 14.66 -35.81 -2.49
N PHE A 3 15.62 -35.39 -1.66
CA PHE A 3 15.78 -33.99 -1.27
C PHE A 3 15.90 -33.02 -2.46
N GLU A 4 16.41 -33.51 -3.60
CA GLU A 4 16.54 -32.75 -4.85
C GLU A 4 15.20 -32.25 -5.43
N VAL A 5 14.09 -32.96 -5.17
CA VAL A 5 12.76 -32.53 -5.63
C VAL A 5 12.08 -31.63 -4.58
N LEU A 6 12.46 -31.77 -3.30
CA LEU A 6 11.86 -31.02 -2.19
C LEU A 6 12.27 -29.54 -2.22
N ILE A 7 13.55 -29.25 -2.51
CA ILE A 7 14.13 -27.90 -2.53
C ILE A 7 13.40 -26.96 -3.51
N PRO A 8 13.20 -27.30 -4.80
CA PRO A 8 12.51 -26.41 -5.74
C PRO A 8 11.03 -26.22 -5.36
N ILE A 9 10.37 -27.26 -4.82
CA ILE A 9 8.98 -27.16 -4.34
C ILE A 9 8.89 -26.13 -3.21
N PHE A 10 9.75 -26.23 -2.19
CA PHE A 10 9.75 -25.26 -1.09
C PHE A 10 10.13 -23.85 -1.55
N SER A 11 11.06 -23.71 -2.50
CA SER A 11 11.48 -22.42 -3.04
C SER A 11 10.33 -21.67 -3.72
N VAL A 12 9.39 -22.37 -4.36
CA VAL A 12 8.21 -21.76 -5.00
C VAL A 12 7.05 -21.64 -4.01
N LEU A 13 6.88 -22.61 -3.11
CA LEU A 13 5.74 -22.64 -2.18
C LEU A 13 5.84 -21.53 -1.11
N MET A 14 7.04 -21.26 -0.60
CA MET A 14 7.27 -20.27 0.47
C MET A 14 6.79 -18.85 0.12
N PRO A 15 7.14 -18.24 -1.03
CA PRO A 15 6.63 -16.90 -1.38
C PRO A 15 5.11 -16.88 -1.60
N VAL A 16 4.53 -17.94 -2.16
CA VAL A 16 3.07 -18.05 -2.34
C VAL A 16 2.36 -18.09 -0.99
N LEU A 17 2.88 -18.85 -0.04
CA LEU A 17 2.33 -18.97 1.31
C LEU A 17 2.41 -17.62 2.06
N LEU A 18 3.50 -16.88 1.92
CA LEU A 18 3.65 -15.54 2.49
C LEU A 18 2.60 -14.56 1.95
N ILE A 19 2.41 -14.51 0.63
CA ILE A 19 1.38 -13.66 0.01
C ILE A 19 -0.01 -14.05 0.54
N TRP A 20 -0.28 -15.34 0.67
CA TRP A 20 -1.56 -15.84 1.17
C TRP A 20 -1.82 -15.42 2.63
N VAL A 21 -0.82 -15.53 3.51
CA VAL A 21 -0.91 -15.09 4.90
C VAL A 21 -1.17 -13.58 4.99
N ILE A 22 -0.42 -12.78 4.22
CA ILE A 22 -0.62 -11.32 4.17
C ILE A 22 -2.04 -11.00 3.73
N PHE A 23 -2.53 -11.64 2.66
CA PHE A 23 -3.87 -11.41 2.14
C PHE A 23 -4.97 -11.83 3.13
N TYR A 24 -4.78 -12.97 3.81
CA TYR A 24 -5.69 -13.46 4.84
C TYR A 24 -5.84 -12.46 5.99
N TYR A 25 -4.71 -11.97 6.52
CA TYR A 25 -4.72 -10.95 7.57
C TYR A 25 -5.33 -9.63 7.10
N ASN A 26 -4.99 -9.19 5.89
CA ASN A 26 -5.50 -7.95 5.34
C ASN A 26 -7.03 -8.01 5.17
N THR A 27 -7.55 -9.13 4.64
CA THR A 27 -8.99 -9.37 4.49
C THR A 27 -9.71 -9.42 5.84
N LYS A 28 -9.12 -10.08 6.85
CA LYS A 28 -9.71 -10.15 8.19
C LYS A 28 -9.73 -8.78 8.89
N SER A 29 -8.64 -8.01 8.73
CA SER A 29 -8.51 -6.65 9.26
C SER A 29 -9.56 -5.71 8.65
N GLU A 30 -9.74 -5.75 7.33
CA GLU A 30 -10.75 -4.97 6.61
C GLU A 30 -12.17 -5.30 7.12
N LYS A 31 -12.53 -6.59 7.19
CA LYS A 31 -13.85 -7.03 7.67
C LYS A 31 -14.16 -6.54 9.09
N ASN A 32 -13.22 -6.70 10.02
CA ASN A 32 -13.41 -6.26 11.41
C ASN A 32 -13.59 -4.73 11.51
N LYS A 33 -12.89 -3.95 10.67
CA LYS A 33 -13.06 -2.49 10.63
C LYS A 33 -14.48 -2.12 10.19
N TYR A 34 -15.00 -2.74 9.12
CA TYR A 34 -16.35 -2.47 8.63
C TYR A 34 -17.45 -2.87 9.63
N GLU A 35 -17.31 -4.02 10.29
CA GLU A 35 -18.27 -4.45 11.31
C GLU A 35 -18.31 -3.49 12.50
N THR A 36 -17.14 -3.05 12.97
CA THR A 36 -17.05 -2.06 14.07
C THR A 36 -17.73 -0.74 13.68
N ILE A 37 -17.57 -0.27 12.43
CA ILE A 37 -18.23 0.95 11.94
C ILE A 37 -19.74 0.79 11.93
N ILE A 38 -20.25 -0.36 11.47
CA ILE A 38 -21.69 -0.64 11.41
C ILE A 38 -22.28 -0.77 12.82
N GLU A 39 -21.52 -1.29 13.78
CA GLU A 39 -21.96 -1.41 15.17
C GLU A 39 -21.97 -0.06 15.89
N VAL A 40 -20.94 0.76 15.68
CA VAL A 40 -20.86 2.13 16.21
C VAL A 40 -21.94 3.01 15.57
N SER A 41 -22.18 2.93 14.26
CA SER A 41 -23.21 3.73 13.58
C SER A 41 -24.64 3.39 13.99
N LYS A 42 -24.89 2.17 14.46
CA LYS A 42 -26.20 1.76 15.01
C LYS A 42 -26.43 2.26 16.45
N ASN A 43 -25.36 2.54 17.20
CA ASN A 43 -25.45 2.98 18.59
C ASN A 43 -25.37 4.50 18.76
N ILE A 44 -24.76 5.21 17.81
CA ILE A 44 -24.72 6.68 17.79
C ILE A 44 -26.01 7.21 17.16
N LYS A 45 -26.70 8.13 17.85
CA LYS A 45 -27.97 8.74 17.39
C LYS A 45 -27.76 10.03 16.59
N ASP A 46 -26.55 10.58 16.62
CA ASP A 46 -26.20 11.83 15.95
C ASP A 46 -25.54 11.56 14.60
N SER A 47 -26.14 12.07 13.52
CA SER A 47 -25.66 11.82 12.15
C SER A 47 -24.27 12.43 11.91
N GLU A 48 -23.88 13.40 12.73
CA GLU A 48 -22.65 14.18 12.57
C GLU A 48 -21.41 13.42 13.07
N GLU A 49 -21.49 12.74 14.23
CA GLU A 49 -20.43 11.86 14.74
C GLU A 49 -20.18 10.66 13.82
N ILE A 50 -21.23 10.11 13.21
CA ILE A 50 -21.11 9.02 12.23
C ILE A 50 -20.38 9.52 10.97
N LYS A 51 -20.67 10.76 10.53
CA LYS A 51 -20.02 11.39 9.38
C LYS A 51 -18.53 11.60 9.65
N GLU A 52 -18.17 12.06 10.84
CA GLU A 52 -16.78 12.29 11.26
C GLU A 52 -15.97 11.00 11.35
N ILE A 53 -16.56 9.92 11.90
CA ILE A 53 -15.93 8.60 11.93
C ILE A 53 -15.72 8.07 10.51
N LEU A 54 -16.73 8.17 9.63
CA LEU A 54 -16.65 7.74 8.23
C LEU A 54 -15.60 8.54 7.44
N GLU A 55 -15.49 9.85 7.64
CA GLU A 55 -14.47 10.71 7.02
C GLU A 55 -13.06 10.38 7.51
N SER A 56 -12.87 10.18 8.81
CA SER A 56 -11.56 9.77 9.37
C SER A 56 -11.05 8.44 8.81
N LEU A 57 -11.98 7.58 8.36
CA LEU A 57 -11.70 6.30 7.73
C LEU A 57 -11.54 6.41 6.21
N ALA A 58 -12.31 7.27 5.56
CA ALA A 58 -12.13 7.62 4.15
C ALA A 58 -10.75 8.25 3.91
N GLU A 59 -10.30 9.13 4.81
CA GLU A 59 -8.96 9.73 4.78
C GLU A 59 -7.84 8.70 4.88
N ARG A 60 -8.07 7.62 5.65
CA ARG A 60 -7.12 6.50 5.78
C ARG A 60 -6.98 5.70 4.49
N LYS A 61 -7.82 5.90 3.48
CA LYS A 61 -7.70 5.26 2.17
C LYS A 61 -6.58 5.93 1.36
N LYS A 62 -5.33 5.53 1.68
CA LYS A 62 -4.05 5.86 1.03
C LYS A 62 -4.00 7.26 0.40
N SER A 63 -3.55 8.22 1.19
CA SER A 63 -3.36 9.61 0.73
C SER A 63 -2.50 9.68 -0.55
N SER A 64 -2.75 10.65 -1.44
CA SER A 64 -1.89 10.90 -2.61
C SER A 64 -0.43 11.17 -2.22
N THR A 65 -0.21 11.69 -1.01
CA THR A 65 1.11 11.83 -0.37
C THR A 65 1.78 10.47 -0.13
N ASP A 66 1.05 9.45 0.29
CA ASP A 66 1.59 8.11 0.47
C ASP A 66 1.98 7.44 -0.84
N LEU A 67 1.28 7.75 -1.95
CA LEU A 67 1.67 7.26 -3.28
C LEU A 67 3.01 7.85 -3.75
N ARG A 68 3.24 9.15 -3.51
CA ARG A 68 4.53 9.80 -3.83
C ARG A 68 5.67 9.26 -2.99
N LYS A 69 5.45 9.10 -1.67
CA LYS A 69 6.43 8.51 -0.75
C LYS A 69 6.75 7.06 -1.11
N THR A 70 5.72 6.26 -1.38
CA THR A 70 5.88 4.86 -1.81
C THR A 70 6.64 4.80 -3.13
N GLY A 71 6.29 5.63 -4.11
CA GLY A 71 6.96 5.66 -5.41
C GLY A 71 8.44 6.00 -5.30
N LEU A 72 8.80 7.00 -4.47
CA LEU A 72 10.19 7.35 -4.22
C LEU A 72 10.98 6.19 -3.61
N VAL A 73 10.43 5.52 -2.59
CA VAL A 73 11.06 4.36 -1.96
C VAL A 73 11.27 3.25 -2.99
N THR A 74 10.28 2.94 -3.82
CA THR A 74 10.39 1.92 -4.88
C THR A 74 11.47 2.26 -5.92
N ILE A 75 11.64 3.54 -6.28
CA ILE A 75 12.74 3.99 -7.16
C ILE A 75 14.10 3.69 -6.53
N PHE A 76 14.28 4.04 -5.25
CA PHE A 76 15.54 3.77 -4.54
C PHE A 76 15.82 2.27 -4.38
N VAL A 77 14.80 1.44 -4.16
CA VAL A 77 14.94 -0.02 -4.16
C VAL A 77 15.40 -0.52 -5.53
N GLY A 78 14.84 0.01 -6.63
CA GLY A 78 15.28 -0.31 -7.99
C GLY A 78 16.74 0.07 -8.25
N ILE A 79 17.16 1.27 -7.82
CA ILE A 79 18.58 1.70 -7.89
C ILE A 79 19.48 0.77 -7.08
N GLY A 80 19.06 0.40 -5.87
CA GLY A 80 19.81 -0.51 -5.01
C GLY A 80 20.01 -1.88 -5.64
N LEU A 81 18.99 -2.43 -6.28
CA LEU A 81 19.07 -3.71 -7.00
C LEU A 81 20.01 -3.63 -8.22
N VAL A 82 19.94 -2.54 -8.98
CA VAL A 82 20.85 -2.28 -10.11
C VAL A 82 22.29 -2.18 -9.63
N ALA A 83 22.54 -1.42 -8.57
CA ALA A 83 23.88 -1.26 -7.98
C ALA A 83 24.40 -2.59 -7.42
N LEU A 84 23.54 -3.38 -6.76
CA LEU A 84 23.90 -4.68 -6.20
C LEU A 84 24.30 -5.68 -7.29
N ASP A 85 23.62 -5.68 -8.44
CA ASP A 85 24.03 -6.54 -9.57
C ASP A 85 25.34 -6.04 -10.19
N TYR A 86 25.50 -4.73 -10.36
CA TYR A 86 26.68 -4.14 -10.98
C TYR A 86 27.95 -4.32 -10.13
N PHE A 87 27.87 -4.16 -8.81
CA PHE A 87 29.03 -4.26 -7.91
C PHE A 87 29.22 -5.64 -7.27
N GLY A 88 28.19 -6.50 -7.28
CA GLY A 88 28.20 -7.76 -6.53
C GLY A 88 28.00 -9.01 -7.38
N LEU A 89 26.81 -9.17 -7.97
CA LEU A 89 26.37 -10.46 -8.54
C LEU A 89 26.81 -10.67 -10.00
N GLY A 90 26.91 -9.62 -10.81
CA GLY A 90 27.32 -9.71 -12.22
C GLY A 90 26.42 -10.58 -13.09
N THR A 91 25.16 -10.81 -12.68
CA THR A 91 24.27 -11.78 -13.33
C THR A 91 23.46 -11.18 -14.48
N ASN A 92 23.46 -9.84 -14.67
CA ASN A 92 22.65 -9.06 -15.61
C ASN A 92 21.12 -9.20 -15.44
N VAL A 93 20.65 -10.32 -14.87
CA VAL A 93 19.24 -10.59 -14.56
C VAL A 93 18.77 -9.68 -13.43
N VAL A 94 19.56 -9.53 -12.36
CA VAL A 94 19.19 -8.67 -11.22
C VAL A 94 19.22 -7.19 -11.62
N PHE A 95 20.09 -6.80 -12.55
CA PHE A 95 20.08 -5.47 -13.17
C PHE A 95 18.75 -5.20 -13.90
N GLY A 96 18.28 -6.15 -14.71
CA GLY A 96 16.99 -6.04 -15.39
C GLY A 96 15.80 -5.93 -14.42
N VAL A 97 15.80 -6.74 -13.35
CA VAL A 97 14.78 -6.67 -12.29
C VAL A 97 14.83 -5.32 -11.56
N GLY A 98 16.02 -4.80 -11.26
CA GLY A 98 16.19 -3.51 -10.61
C GLY A 98 15.67 -2.35 -11.46
N LEU A 99 15.91 -2.36 -12.77
CA LEU A 99 15.33 -1.39 -13.70
C LEU A 99 13.80 -1.48 -13.73
N LEU A 100 13.24 -2.69 -13.77
CA LEU A 100 11.79 -2.89 -13.75
C LEU A 100 11.16 -2.29 -12.48
N VAL A 101 11.76 -2.55 -11.31
CA VAL A 101 11.29 -1.99 -10.04
C VAL A 101 11.40 -0.45 -10.04
N MET A 102 12.47 0.10 -10.60
CA MET A 102 12.62 1.56 -10.76
C MET A 102 11.48 2.16 -11.61
N PHE A 103 11.12 1.55 -12.74
CA PHE A 103 10.02 2.02 -13.59
C PHE A 103 8.66 1.97 -12.87
N ILE A 104 8.42 0.93 -12.05
CA ILE A 104 7.22 0.86 -11.20
C ILE A 104 7.18 2.05 -10.23
N GLY A 105 8.31 2.35 -9.59
CA GLY A 105 8.41 3.47 -8.66
C GLY A 105 8.15 4.83 -9.33
N ILE A 106 8.66 5.03 -10.55
CA ILE A 106 8.36 6.21 -11.37
C ILE A 106 6.86 6.32 -11.62
N GLY A 107 6.20 5.22 -12.04
CA GLY A 107 4.76 5.18 -12.24
C GLY A 107 3.95 5.53 -10.98
N GLN A 108 4.36 5.02 -9.82
CA GLN A 108 3.74 5.35 -8.53
C GLN A 108 3.91 6.82 -8.14
N MET A 109 5.09 7.40 -8.39
CA MET A 109 5.36 8.81 -8.14
C MET A 109 4.49 9.69 -9.04
N PHE A 110 4.41 9.40 -10.35
CA PHE A 110 3.52 10.11 -11.27
C PHE A 110 2.05 9.98 -10.89
N ALA A 111 1.59 8.79 -10.47
CA ALA A 111 0.21 8.60 -10.01
C ALA A 111 -0.12 9.50 -8.82
N GLY A 112 0.81 9.66 -7.87
CA GLY A 112 0.63 10.59 -6.75
C GLY A 112 0.59 12.08 -7.16
N TYR A 113 1.18 12.45 -8.31
CA TYR A 113 1.08 13.81 -8.85
C TYR A 113 -0.20 14.03 -9.67
N VAL A 114 -0.61 13.04 -10.47
CA VAL A 114 -1.78 13.09 -11.37
C VAL A 114 -3.11 12.96 -10.63
N TYR A 115 -3.13 12.19 -9.53
CA TYR A 115 -4.28 12.09 -8.63
C TYR A 115 -3.96 12.79 -7.30
N PRO A 116 -3.94 14.13 -7.25
CA PRO A 116 -3.80 14.86 -6.00
C PRO A 116 -5.13 14.87 -5.23
N ASN A 117 -5.09 14.57 -3.93
CA ASN A 117 -6.25 14.61 -3.02
C ASN A 117 -6.68 16.05 -2.64
N GLN A 118 -6.42 17.04 -3.49
CA GLN A 118 -6.76 18.44 -3.26
C GLN A 118 -8.24 18.71 -2.87
N PRO A 119 -9.27 17.97 -3.36
CA PRO A 119 -10.63 18.24 -2.91
C PRO A 119 -10.88 17.89 -1.44
N ASP A 120 -10.17 16.91 -0.87
CA ASP A 120 -10.44 16.43 0.49
C ASP A 120 -9.84 17.38 1.55
N GLU A 121 -8.62 17.90 1.32
CA GLU A 121 -7.98 18.88 2.21
C GLU A 121 -8.72 20.22 2.23
N ILE A 122 -9.22 20.68 1.07
CA ILE A 122 -9.96 21.94 0.97
C ILE A 122 -11.35 21.79 1.62
N ASN A 123 -12.08 20.70 1.36
CA ASN A 123 -13.38 20.48 1.98
C ASN A 123 -13.27 20.37 3.52
N LYS A 124 -12.24 19.69 4.03
CA LYS A 124 -11.99 19.64 5.47
C LYS A 124 -11.67 20.98 6.10
N ALA A 125 -10.87 21.80 5.42
CA ALA A 125 -10.59 23.15 5.88
C ALA A 125 -11.90 23.96 5.94
N VAL A 126 -12.72 23.90 4.89
CA VAL A 126 -14.01 24.61 4.81
C VAL A 126 -15.01 24.11 5.87
N GLU A 127 -15.18 22.81 6.05
CA GLU A 127 -16.06 22.25 7.09
C GLU A 127 -15.59 22.61 8.50
N GLY A 128 -14.27 22.73 8.73
CA GLY A 128 -13.72 23.25 9.97
C GLY A 128 -14.07 24.73 10.23
N PHE A 129 -14.18 25.53 9.16
CA PHE A 129 -14.63 26.92 9.25
C PHE A 129 -16.16 27.06 9.38
N GLU A 130 -16.96 26.09 8.92
CA GLU A 130 -18.43 26.11 9.03
C GLU A 130 -18.95 25.65 10.40
N LYS A 131 -18.12 24.90 11.15
CA LYS A 131 -18.46 24.42 12.50
C LYS A 131 -18.06 25.41 13.63
N GLU A 132 -17.38 26.50 13.30
CA GLU A 132 -17.00 27.61 14.21
C GLU A 132 -17.99 28.77 14.08
#